data_AF-J2ZQY5-F1
#
_entry.id   AF-J2ZQY5-F1
#
_cell.length_a   1.000
_cell.length_b   1.000
_cell.length_c   1.000
_cell.angle_alpha   90.00
_cell.angle_beta   90.00
_cell.angle_gamma   90.00
#
_symmetry.space_group_name_H-M   'P 1'
#
loop_
_entity.id
_entity.type
_entity.pdbx_description
1 polymer ?
#
loop_
_entity_poly.entity_id
_entity_poly.type
_entity_poly.pdbx_seq_one_letter_code
_entity_poly.pdbx_strand_id
1 'polypeptide(L)' 'MSATPESAPIASPAEIAVTESQVPSTPLPGATILGYPRIGRDRELKRAVESFWKGNLNADELRH' A
#
# COMPACT_ATOMS: atom_id res chain seq x y z
N MET A 1 61.89 42.59 -12.29
CA MET A 1 60.67 42.16 -13.02
C MET A 1 60.16 40.91 -12.33
N SER A 2 59.21 41.07 -11.42
CA SER A 2 58.65 39.98 -10.62
C SER A 2 57.18 39.85 -10.99
N ALA A 3 56.84 38.82 -11.74
CA ALA A 3 55.45 38.44 -11.99
C ALA A 3 55.27 37.05 -11.38
N THR A 4 54.70 37.01 -10.17
CA THR A 4 54.14 35.80 -9.59
C THR A 4 52.85 35.49 -10.35
N PRO A 5 52.63 34.28 -10.89
CA PRO A 5 51.32 33.92 -11.40
C PRO A 5 50.36 33.61 -10.25
N GLU A 6 49.21 34.27 -10.33
CA GLU A 6 48.03 34.17 -9.48
C GLU A 6 47.49 32.73 -9.48
N SER A 7 47.28 32.17 -8.28
CA SER A 7 46.64 30.88 -8.08
C SER A 7 45.13 31.06 -8.21
N ALA A 8 44.57 30.61 -9.34
CA ALA A 8 43.12 30.51 -9.52
C ALA A 8 42.55 29.47 -8.54
N PRO A 9 41.42 29.76 -7.86
CA PRO A 9 40.75 28.75 -7.04
C PRO A 9 40.14 27.71 -7.97
N ILE A 10 40.72 26.51 -7.95
CA ILE A 10 40.11 25.28 -8.46
C ILE A 10 38.78 25.12 -7.72
N ALA A 11 37.68 25.26 -8.45
CA ALA A 11 36.34 25.02 -7.93
C ALA A 11 36.30 23.62 -7.28
N SER A 12 35.80 23.59 -6.04
CA SER A 12 35.56 22.37 -5.27
C SER A 12 34.75 21.36 -6.09
N PRO A 13 35.10 20.07 -6.12
CA PRO A 13 34.36 19.03 -6.86
C PRO A 13 33.04 18.63 -6.16
N ALA A 14 32.48 19.50 -5.32
CA ALA A 14 31.20 19.25 -4.68
C ALA A 14 30.06 19.55 -5.67
N GLU A 15 29.10 18.62 -5.72
CA GLU A 15 27.75 18.80 -6.26
C GLU A 15 27.58 18.77 -7.78
N ILE A 16 27.85 17.59 -8.35
CA ILE A 16 26.95 17.07 -9.40
C ILE A 16 26.04 16.04 -8.73
N ALA A 17 25.22 16.51 -7.77
CA ALA A 17 24.05 15.75 -7.37
C ALA A 17 23.06 15.89 -8.52
N VAL A 18 22.92 14.82 -9.31
CA VAL A 18 21.80 14.67 -10.24
C VAL A 18 20.54 14.71 -9.38
N THR A 19 19.94 15.90 -9.29
CA THR A 19 18.65 16.10 -8.65
C THR A 19 17.62 15.37 -9.50
N GLU A 20 17.19 14.19 -9.05
CA GLU A 20 15.92 13.61 -9.48
C GLU A 20 14.88 14.72 -9.41
N SER A 21 14.20 14.97 -10.53
CA SER A 21 13.12 15.95 -10.59
C SER A 21 12.02 15.50 -9.64
N GLN A 22 12.01 16.05 -8.43
CA GLN A 22 11.06 15.70 -7.40
C GLN A 22 9.69 16.31 -7.75
N VAL A 23 8.81 15.50 -8.33
CA VAL A 23 7.41 15.86 -8.53
C VAL A 23 6.70 15.76 -7.17
N PRO A 24 6.02 16.81 -6.68
CA PRO A 24 5.26 16.71 -5.44
C PRO A 24 4.12 15.69 -5.61
N SER A 25 4.24 14.54 -4.96
CA SER A 25 3.18 13.54 -4.91
C SER A 25 2.30 13.77 -3.68
N THR A 26 1.02 14.05 -3.89
CA THR A 26 0.04 14.14 -2.81
C THR A 26 -0.51 12.73 -2.53
N PRO A 27 -0.51 12.25 -1.27
CA PRO A 27 -1.06 10.95 -0.94
C PRO A 27 -2.58 10.93 -1.18
N LEU A 28 -3.08 9.78 -1.66
CA LEU A 28 -4.52 9.57 -1.83
C LEU A 28 -5.23 9.59 -0.48
N PRO A 29 -6.51 10.02 -0.42
CA PRO A 29 -7.31 9.90 0.79
C PRO A 29 -7.47 8.43 1.19
N GLY A 30 -7.45 8.17 2.51
CA GLY A 30 -7.69 6.83 3.04
C GLY A 30 -9.11 6.35 2.72
N ALA A 31 -9.24 5.07 2.37
CA ALA A 31 -10.52 4.41 2.17
C ALA A 31 -10.76 3.38 3.26
N THR A 32 -12.02 3.25 3.69
CA THR A 32 -12.45 2.22 4.64
C THR A 32 -13.29 1.18 3.92
N ILE A 33 -12.94 -0.10 4.08
CA ILE A 33 -13.73 -1.20 3.53
C ILE A 33 -14.88 -1.48 4.50
N LEU A 34 -16.12 -1.23 4.07
CA LEU A 34 -17.32 -1.37 4.91
C LEU A 34 -17.74 -2.83 5.14
N GLY A 35 -17.26 -3.76 4.31
CA GLY A 35 -17.56 -5.17 4.49
C GLY A 35 -17.03 -6.05 3.37
N TYR A 36 -17.13 -7.35 3.61
CA TYR A 36 -16.74 -8.40 2.68
C TYR A 36 -17.92 -9.36 2.43
N PRO A 37 -17.92 -10.09 1.30
CA PRO A 37 -18.91 -11.13 1.06
C PRO A 37 -18.87 -12.21 2.15
N ARG A 38 -20.01 -12.41 2.84
CA ARG A 38 -20.15 -13.41 3.91
C ARG A 38 -20.42 -14.83 3.39
N ILE A 39 -20.69 -14.98 2.10
CA ILE A 39 -21.16 -16.24 1.53
C ILE A 39 -20.07 -17.33 1.47
N GLY A 40 -18.79 -16.91 1.48
CA GLY A 40 -17.60 -17.75 1.28
C GLY A 40 -17.35 -18.13 -0.18
N ARG A 41 -16.19 -18.73 -0.49
CA ARG A 41 -15.75 -19.01 -1.87
C ARG A 41 -16.68 -20.00 -2.55
N ASP A 42 -17.07 -21.05 -1.83
CA ASP A 42 -17.88 -22.12 -2.38
C ASP A 42 -19.34 -22.01 -1.94
N ARG A 43 -19.78 -20.90 -1.33
CA ARG A 43 -21.16 -20.68 -0.84
C ARG A 43 -21.52 -21.50 0.39
N GLU A 44 -20.57 -21.66 1.29
CA GLU A 44 -20.63 -22.40 2.54
C GLU A 44 -21.80 -21.91 3.41
N LEU A 45 -21.96 -20.59 3.55
CA LEU A 45 -23.04 -20.00 4.36
C LEU A 45 -24.43 -20.36 3.81
N LYS A 46 -24.61 -20.38 2.48
CA LYS A 46 -25.87 -20.79 1.86
C LYS A 46 -26.19 -22.24 2.21
N ARG A 47 -25.21 -23.14 2.04
CA ARG A 47 -25.39 -24.56 2.35
C ARG A 47 -25.72 -24.79 3.81
N ALA A 48 -25.02 -24.12 4.74
CA ALA A 48 -25.28 -24.23 6.16
C ALA A 48 -26.70 -23.79 6.52
N VAL A 49 -27.15 -22.64 5.99
CA VAL A 49 -28.52 -22.14 6.19
C VAL A 49 -29.58 -23.10 5.62
N GLU A 50 -29.35 -23.64 4.42
CA GLU A 50 -30.27 -24.63 3.82
C GLU A 50 -30.31 -25.94 4.60
N SER A 51 -29.18 -26.42 5.11
CA SER A 51 -29.11 -27.61 5.97
C SER A 51 -29.83 -27.38 7.30
N PHE A 52 -29.72 -26.18 7.88
CA PHE A 52 -30.45 -25.79 9.08
C PHE A 52 -31.96 -25.80 8.84
N TRP A 53 -32.44 -25.21 7.74
CA TRP A 53 -33.87 -25.26 7.40
C TRP A 53 -34.40 -26.67 7.11
N LYS A 54 -33.53 -27.56 6.61
CA LYS A 54 -33.85 -28.99 6.46
C LYS A 54 -33.88 -29.76 7.78
N GLY A 55 -33.39 -29.17 8.88
CA GLY A 55 -33.25 -29.85 10.18
C GLY A 55 -32.02 -30.76 10.29
N ASN A 56 -31.10 -30.69 9.33
CA ASN A 56 -29.87 -31.50 9.30
C ASN A 56 -28.70 -30.83 10.02
N LEU A 57 -28.89 -29.62 10.51
CA LEU A 57 -27.87 -28.79 11.15
C LEU A 57 -28.54 -28.00 12.27
N ASN A 58 -27.91 -27.91 13.44
CA ASN A 58 -28.48 -27.23 14.60
C ASN A 58 -28.06 -25.74 14.67
N ALA A 59 -28.63 -25.00 15.62
CA ALA A 59 -28.40 -23.55 15.73
C ALA A 59 -26.97 -23.18 16.17
N ASP A 60 -26.26 -24.06 16.87
CA ASP A 60 -24.87 -23.83 17.29
C ASP A 60 -23.93 -24.12 16.11
N GLU A 61 -24.17 -25.21 15.38
CA GLU A 61 -23.45 -25.55 14.15
C GLU A 61 -23.59 -24.49 13.05
N LEU A 62 -24.69 -23.72 13.02
CA LEU A 62 -24.87 -22.64 12.04
C LEU A 62 -24.06 -21.37 12.36
N ARG A 63 -23.73 -21.17 13.64
CA ARG A 63 -23.07 -19.94 14.12
C ARG A 63 -21.55 -20.05 14.14
N HIS A 64 -21.03 -21.28 14.12
CA HIS A 64 -19.60 -21.60 14.11
C HIS A 64 -19.05 -21.67 12.69
#